data_AF-A0A2V5X3Z0-F1
#
_entry.id   AF-A0A2V5X3Z0-F1
#
_cell.length_a   1.000
_cell.length_b   1.000
_cell.length_c   1.000
_cell.angle_alpha   90.00
_cell.angle_beta   90.00
_cell.angle_gamma   90.00
#
_symmetry.space_group_name_H-M   'P 1'
#
loop_
_entity.id
_entity.type
_entity.pdbx_description
1 polymer ?
#
loop_
_entity_poly.entity_id
_entity_poly.type
_entity_poly.pdbx_seq_one_letter_code
_entity_poly.pdbx_strand_id
1 'polypeptide(L)'
;MLRTNAANAAAIRAAAEHRRATEGRNLEVRETTTGEGEAKIAEAENKAAKAEAELTQLQKEKGDLQSKVDANRDEIASLQKRIEEAEKTAKPAASPADASTPELQAQLDDARHQLDSAEKEKSFLSEKLQATQQRSAQPQEEKKRREAGARKPGVRGNVLAVNQAYNFVVLNLGARQGVEPNSEMLVLREGTLIGKIRISSVEPATAIGDIITSSLARGVQVQPGDIVVYAGTNS
;
A
#
# COMPACT_ATOMS: atom_id res chain seq x y z
N MET A 1 30.48 -45.15 51.44
CA MET A 1 30.25 -45.63 50.06
C MET A 1 28.76 -45.65 49.68
N LEU A 2 27.85 -46.29 50.45
CA LEU A 2 26.43 -46.41 50.06
C LEU A 2 25.60 -45.10 50.04
N ARG A 3 25.85 -44.17 50.99
CA ARG A 3 25.11 -42.89 51.05
C ARG A 3 25.40 -41.97 49.85
N THR A 4 26.62 -42.02 49.33
CA THR A 4 27.06 -41.23 48.16
C THR A 4 26.38 -41.72 46.87
N ASN A 5 26.19 -43.05 46.74
CA ASN A 5 25.49 -43.64 45.59
C ASN A 5 23.99 -43.33 45.60
N ALA A 6 23.34 -43.30 46.76
CA ALA A 6 21.92 -42.94 46.87
C ALA A 6 21.68 -41.45 46.53
N ALA A 7 22.55 -40.55 46.99
CA ALA A 7 22.49 -39.13 46.65
C ALA A 7 22.71 -38.88 45.14
N ASN A 8 23.68 -39.56 44.53
CA ASN A 8 23.88 -39.51 43.07
C ASN A 8 22.67 -40.04 42.30
N ALA A 9 22.07 -41.15 42.72
CA ALA A 9 20.89 -41.72 42.07
C ALA A 9 19.64 -40.83 42.20
N ALA A 10 19.51 -40.06 43.28
CA ALA A 10 18.45 -39.06 43.44
C ALA A 10 18.69 -37.81 42.57
N ALA A 11 19.93 -37.33 42.49
CA ALA A 11 20.30 -36.20 41.63
C ALA A 11 20.10 -36.51 40.14
N ILE A 12 20.43 -37.73 39.70
CA ILE A 12 20.20 -38.18 38.32
C ILE A 12 18.69 -38.25 38.01
N ARG A 13 17.87 -38.72 38.95
CA ARG A 13 16.41 -38.77 38.79
C ARG A 13 15.79 -37.37 38.73
N ALA A 14 16.18 -36.47 39.64
CA ALA A 14 15.74 -35.08 39.61
C ALA A 14 16.16 -34.36 38.31
N ALA A 15 17.39 -34.60 37.82
CA ALA A 15 17.84 -34.06 36.55
C ALA A 15 17.08 -34.63 35.35
N ALA A 16 16.69 -35.92 35.38
CA ALA A 16 15.89 -36.54 34.32
C ALA A 16 14.44 -36.02 34.30
N GLU A 17 13.83 -35.82 35.47
CA GLU A 17 12.49 -35.22 35.60
C GLU A 17 12.49 -33.77 35.13
N HIS A 18 13.50 -32.99 35.49
CA HIS A 18 13.63 -31.61 35.05
C HIS A 18 13.84 -31.50 33.54
N ARG A 19 14.62 -32.41 32.93
CA ARG A 19 14.77 -32.49 31.46
C ARG A 19 13.46 -32.83 30.76
N ARG A 20 12.72 -33.84 31.24
CA ARG A 20 11.41 -34.20 30.68
C ARG A 20 10.40 -33.05 30.77
N ALA A 21 10.40 -32.31 31.88
CA ALA A 21 9.55 -31.14 32.04
C ALA A 21 9.92 -30.01 31.07
N THR A 22 11.21 -29.77 30.82
CA THR A 22 11.66 -28.78 29.82
C THR A 22 11.38 -29.20 28.38
N GLU A 23 11.55 -30.49 28.06
CA GLU A 23 11.24 -31.04 26.74
C GLU A 23 9.74 -30.98 26.44
N GLY A 24 8.88 -31.33 27.41
CA GLY A 24 7.43 -31.20 27.27
C GLY A 24 6.97 -29.76 27.01
N ARG A 25 7.50 -28.78 27.74
CA ARG A 25 7.19 -27.36 27.50
C ARG A 25 7.67 -26.88 26.13
N ASN A 26 8.85 -27.32 25.68
CA ASN A 26 9.36 -26.94 24.36
C ASN A 26 8.52 -27.52 23.22
N LEU A 27 7.96 -28.73 23.40
CA LEU A 27 7.06 -29.36 22.44
C LEU A 27 5.72 -28.63 22.37
N GLU A 28 5.13 -28.30 23.51
CA GLU A 28 3.87 -27.54 23.60
C GLU A 28 3.97 -26.14 22.97
N VAL A 29 5.09 -25.44 23.20
CA VAL A 29 5.38 -24.15 22.55
C VAL A 29 5.55 -24.31 21.03
N ARG A 30 6.11 -25.43 20.55
CA ARG A 30 6.28 -25.69 19.13
C ARG A 30 4.98 -26.05 18.42
N GLU A 31 4.11 -26.83 19.06
CA GLU A 31 2.79 -27.18 18.54
C GLU A 31 1.88 -25.94 18.46
N THR A 32 1.87 -25.11 19.51
CA THR A 32 1.10 -23.85 19.52
C THR A 32 1.58 -22.87 18.45
N THR A 33 2.89 -22.67 18.32
CA THR A 33 3.45 -21.78 17.28
C THR A 33 3.22 -22.29 15.85
N THR A 34 3.19 -23.61 15.65
CA THR A 34 2.89 -24.22 14.36
C THR A 34 1.40 -24.06 14.02
N GLY A 35 0.50 -24.33 14.97
CA GLY A 35 -0.94 -24.12 14.79
C GLY A 35 -1.32 -22.65 14.54
N GLU A 36 -0.67 -21.71 15.22
CA GLU A 36 -0.83 -20.27 14.94
C GLU A 36 -0.33 -19.88 13.55
N GLY A 37 0.74 -20.53 13.07
CA GLY A 37 1.27 -20.36 11.72
C GLY A 37 0.30 -20.87 10.65
N GLU A 38 -0.24 -22.07 10.83
CA GLU A 38 -1.22 -22.69 9.93
C GLU A 38 -2.52 -21.87 9.86
N ALA A 39 -3.01 -21.37 11.01
CA ALA A 39 -4.19 -20.50 11.04
C ALA A 39 -3.98 -19.19 10.25
N LYS A 40 -2.79 -18.58 10.36
CA LYS A 40 -2.45 -17.36 9.59
C LYS A 40 -2.32 -17.63 8.09
N ILE A 41 -1.78 -18.79 7.71
CA ILE A 41 -1.68 -19.20 6.30
C ILE A 41 -3.09 -19.42 5.74
N ALA A 42 -3.95 -20.17 6.43
CA ALA A 42 -5.33 -20.39 6.00
C ALA A 42 -6.14 -19.06 5.91
N GLU A 43 -5.90 -18.10 6.81
CA GLU A 43 -6.52 -16.78 6.73
C GLU A 43 -6.00 -15.98 5.52
N ALA A 44 -4.70 -16.05 5.24
CA ALA A 44 -4.09 -15.38 4.09
C ALA A 44 -4.57 -15.96 2.76
N GLU A 45 -4.69 -17.29 2.66
CA GLU A 45 -5.23 -17.99 1.48
C GLU A 45 -6.69 -17.64 1.23
N ASN A 46 -7.52 -17.61 2.27
CA ASN A 46 -8.91 -17.18 2.15
C ASN A 46 -9.04 -15.72 1.69
N LYS A 47 -8.16 -14.82 2.16
CA LYS A 47 -8.12 -13.42 1.71
C LYS A 47 -7.65 -13.32 0.25
N ALA A 48 -6.66 -14.11 -0.15
CA ALA A 48 -6.17 -14.15 -1.51
C ALA A 48 -7.27 -14.64 -2.48
N ALA A 49 -7.95 -15.74 -2.16
CA ALA A 49 -9.05 -16.27 -2.96
C ALA A 49 -10.21 -15.27 -3.12
N LYS A 50 -10.56 -14.55 -2.05
CA LYS A 50 -11.58 -13.48 -2.12
C LYS A 50 -11.13 -12.32 -3.01
N ALA A 51 -9.88 -11.88 -2.87
CA ALA A 51 -9.33 -10.80 -3.69
C ALA A 51 -9.26 -11.18 -5.18
N GLU A 52 -8.91 -12.43 -5.50
CA GLU A 52 -8.91 -12.95 -6.87
C GLU A 52 -10.33 -13.00 -7.47
N ALA A 53 -11.32 -13.43 -6.68
CA ALA A 53 -12.72 -13.42 -7.10
C ALA A 53 -13.23 -11.98 -7.36
N GLU A 54 -12.91 -11.03 -6.47
CA GLU A 54 -13.26 -9.62 -6.64
C GLU A 54 -12.57 -9.00 -7.86
N LEU A 55 -11.30 -9.31 -8.11
CA LEU A 55 -10.58 -8.85 -9.30
C LEU A 55 -11.24 -9.35 -10.58
N THR A 56 -11.58 -10.63 -10.63
CA THR A 56 -12.26 -11.24 -11.79
C THR A 56 -13.62 -10.58 -12.02
N GLN A 57 -14.37 -10.31 -10.94
CA GLN A 57 -15.67 -9.65 -11.02
C GLN A 57 -15.55 -8.20 -11.51
N LEU A 58 -14.58 -7.43 -10.99
CA LEU A 58 -14.33 -6.05 -11.42
C LEU A 58 -13.86 -5.97 -12.88
N GLN A 59 -13.05 -6.92 -13.33
CA GLN A 59 -12.63 -7.01 -14.73
C GLN A 59 -13.82 -7.26 -15.66
N LYS A 60 -14.73 -8.16 -15.27
CA LYS A 60 -15.97 -8.40 -16.00
C LYS A 60 -16.86 -7.16 -16.06
N GLU A 61 -17.10 -6.52 -14.91
CA GLU A 61 -17.92 -5.30 -14.84
C GLU A 61 -17.32 -4.16 -15.67
N LYS A 62 -15.99 -4.02 -15.70
CA LYS A 62 -15.30 -3.06 -16.56
C LYS A 62 -15.57 -3.35 -18.05
N GLY A 63 -15.47 -4.61 -18.47
CA GLY A 63 -15.76 -5.01 -19.86
C GLY A 63 -17.21 -4.76 -20.26
N ASP A 64 -18.15 -5.09 -19.37
CA ASP A 64 -19.58 -4.87 -19.59
C ASP A 64 -19.92 -3.37 -19.68
N LEU A 65 -19.38 -2.55 -18.77
CA LEU A 65 -19.55 -1.10 -18.80
C LEU A 65 -18.92 -0.47 -20.04
N GLN A 66 -17.73 -0.93 -20.45
CA GLN A 66 -17.07 -0.43 -21.66
C GLN A 66 -17.92 -0.71 -22.90
N SER A 67 -18.42 -1.94 -23.03
CA SER A 67 -19.30 -2.33 -24.13
C SER A 67 -20.58 -1.49 -24.18
N LYS A 68 -21.16 -1.17 -23.01
CA LYS A 68 -22.33 -0.29 -22.93
C LYS A 68 -22.01 1.15 -23.35
N VAL A 69 -20.87 1.69 -22.92
CA VAL A 69 -20.44 3.05 -23.33
C VAL A 69 -20.24 3.12 -24.85
N ASP A 70 -19.64 2.09 -25.45
CA ASP A 70 -19.40 2.03 -26.89
C ASP A 70 -20.73 1.91 -27.67
N ALA A 71 -21.65 1.04 -27.24
CA ALA A 71 -22.99 0.93 -27.84
C ALA A 71 -23.78 2.25 -27.74
N ASN A 72 -23.75 2.92 -26.58
CA ASN A 72 -24.44 4.20 -26.39
C ASN A 72 -23.80 5.31 -27.26
N ARG A 73 -22.48 5.24 -27.49
CA ARG A 73 -21.77 6.14 -28.42
C ARG A 73 -22.21 5.95 -29.87
N ASP A 74 -22.40 4.71 -30.30
CA ASP A 74 -22.91 4.40 -31.64
C ASP A 74 -24.37 4.86 -31.81
N GLU A 75 -25.20 4.70 -30.77
CA GLU A 75 -26.57 5.18 -30.74
C GLU A 75 -26.64 6.71 -30.86
N ILE A 76 -25.84 7.44 -30.08
CA ILE A 76 -25.68 8.90 -30.19
C ILE A 76 -25.31 9.32 -31.61
N ALA A 77 -24.34 8.64 -32.24
CA ALA A 77 -23.94 8.94 -33.61
C ALA A 77 -25.08 8.71 -34.62
N SER A 78 -25.89 7.66 -34.42
CA SER A 78 -27.06 7.37 -35.26
C SER A 78 -28.17 8.41 -35.09
N LEU A 79 -28.42 8.86 -33.86
CA LEU A 79 -29.42 9.89 -33.54
C LEU A 79 -29.00 11.25 -34.10
N GLN A 80 -27.72 11.62 -33.98
CA GLN A 80 -27.17 12.84 -34.60
C GLN A 80 -27.36 12.83 -36.12
N LYS A 81 -27.11 11.69 -36.77
CA LYS A 81 -27.31 11.57 -38.22
C LYS A 81 -28.78 11.71 -38.61
N ARG A 82 -29.71 11.11 -37.85
CA ARG A 82 -31.16 11.25 -38.07
C ARG A 82 -31.62 12.69 -37.89
N ILE A 83 -31.09 13.41 -36.90
CA ILE A 83 -31.35 14.84 -36.69
C ILE A 83 -30.85 15.65 -37.89
N GLU A 84 -29.63 15.44 -38.35
CA GLU A 84 -29.09 16.16 -39.53
C GLU A 84 -29.89 15.88 -40.80
N GLU A 85 -30.29 14.63 -41.04
CA GLU A 85 -31.10 14.25 -42.19
C GLU A 85 -32.50 14.90 -42.12
N ALA A 86 -33.14 14.90 -40.95
CA ALA A 86 -34.43 15.56 -40.72
C ALA A 86 -34.35 17.09 -40.86
N GLU A 87 -33.27 17.72 -40.39
CA GLU A 87 -33.05 19.16 -40.56
C GLU A 87 -32.82 19.54 -42.04
N LYS A 88 -32.17 18.67 -42.82
CA LYS A 88 -31.96 18.87 -44.26
C LYS A 88 -33.24 18.73 -45.06
N THR A 89 -34.16 17.83 -44.67
CA THR A 89 -35.49 17.69 -45.30
C THR A 89 -36.50 18.72 -44.84
N ALA A 90 -36.33 19.32 -43.65
CA ALA A 90 -37.18 20.42 -43.18
C ALA A 90 -36.85 21.78 -43.84
N LYS A 91 -35.60 22.02 -44.24
CA LYS A 91 -35.13 23.28 -44.86
C LYS A 91 -35.62 23.62 -46.30
N PRO A 92 -36.02 22.70 -47.21
CA PRO A 92 -36.42 23.06 -48.57
C PRO A 92 -37.89 23.51 -48.72
N ALA A 93 -38.73 23.38 -47.68
CA ALA A 93 -40.16 23.70 -47.79
C ALA A 93 -40.45 25.19 -47.54
N ALA A 94 -40.02 26.06 -48.45
CA ALA A 94 -40.49 27.44 -48.55
C ALA A 94 -41.85 27.56 -49.28
N SER A 95 -42.70 26.52 -49.22
CA SER A 95 -44.03 26.51 -49.82
C SER A 95 -45.09 26.06 -48.79
N PRO A 96 -46.18 26.81 -48.60
CA PRO A 96 -47.05 26.73 -47.42
C PRO A 96 -48.14 25.64 -47.49
N ALA A 97 -47.91 24.54 -48.20
CA ALA A 97 -48.90 23.48 -48.35
C ALA A 97 -48.22 22.14 -48.20
N ASP A 98 -48.22 21.57 -46.99
CA ASP A 98 -48.39 20.13 -46.77
C ASP A 98 -48.42 19.83 -45.27
N ALA A 99 -49.36 18.96 -44.88
CA ALA A 99 -49.62 18.53 -43.50
C ALA A 99 -48.47 17.78 -42.81
N SER A 100 -47.29 17.70 -43.44
CA SER A 100 -46.11 16.96 -42.98
C SER A 100 -45.18 17.75 -42.05
N THR A 101 -45.39 19.07 -41.90
CA THR A 101 -44.54 19.93 -41.06
C THR A 101 -44.60 19.60 -39.55
N PRO A 102 -45.78 19.43 -38.91
CA PRO A 102 -45.83 19.18 -37.46
C PRO A 102 -45.33 17.78 -37.08
N GLU A 103 -45.51 16.79 -37.94
CA GLU A 103 -45.02 15.42 -37.73
C GLU A 103 -43.49 15.36 -37.83
N LEU A 104 -42.89 16.04 -38.82
CA LEU A 104 -41.43 16.16 -38.95
C LEU A 104 -40.82 16.96 -37.79
N GLN A 105 -41.50 18.02 -37.33
CA GLN A 105 -41.08 18.80 -36.18
C GLN A 105 -41.08 17.94 -34.89
N ALA A 106 -42.15 17.19 -34.66
CA ALA A 106 -42.27 16.29 -33.51
C ALA A 106 -41.21 15.18 -33.52
N GLN A 107 -40.87 14.64 -34.69
CA GLN A 107 -39.77 13.66 -34.82
C GLN A 107 -38.40 14.27 -34.51
N LEU A 108 -38.19 15.55 -34.85
CA LEU A 108 -36.96 16.28 -34.56
C LEU A 108 -36.82 16.55 -33.06
N ASP A 109 -37.90 16.96 -32.40
CA ASP A 109 -37.93 17.17 -30.95
C ASP A 109 -37.77 15.85 -30.17
N ASP A 110 -38.43 14.76 -30.60
CA ASP A 110 -38.26 13.42 -30.02
C ASP A 110 -36.82 12.90 -30.17
N ALA A 111 -36.22 13.03 -31.36
CA ALA A 111 -34.83 12.63 -31.60
C ALA A 111 -33.84 13.46 -30.77
N ARG A 112 -34.09 14.76 -30.57
CA ARG A 112 -33.28 15.63 -29.69
C ARG A 112 -33.41 15.23 -28.22
N HIS A 113 -34.61 14.88 -27.77
CA HIS A 113 -34.82 14.37 -26.41
C HIS A 113 -34.14 13.01 -26.19
N GLN A 114 -34.17 12.12 -27.17
CA GLN A 114 -33.45 10.84 -27.13
C GLN A 114 -31.93 11.05 -27.10
N LEU A 115 -31.41 12.01 -27.88
CA LEU A 115 -29.99 12.36 -27.88
C LEU A 115 -29.53 12.86 -26.50
N ASP A 116 -30.26 13.80 -25.89
CA ASP A 116 -29.94 14.31 -24.54
C ASP A 116 -29.99 13.20 -23.49
N SER A 117 -30.94 12.28 -23.60
CA SER A 117 -31.06 11.12 -22.70
C SER A 117 -29.88 10.15 -22.86
N ALA A 118 -29.50 9.84 -24.10
CA ALA A 118 -28.35 8.98 -24.40
C ALA A 118 -27.02 9.62 -23.96
N GLU A 119 -26.85 10.93 -24.14
CA GLU A 119 -25.67 11.66 -23.66
C GLU A 119 -25.54 11.63 -22.14
N LYS A 120 -26.65 11.81 -21.41
CA LYS A 120 -26.70 11.66 -19.96
C LYS A 120 -26.35 10.25 -19.53
N GLU A 121 -26.92 9.23 -20.17
CA GLU A 121 -26.62 7.84 -19.86
C GLU A 121 -25.14 7.50 -20.12
N LYS A 122 -24.58 7.93 -21.25
CA LYS A 122 -23.15 7.79 -21.54
C LYS A 122 -22.29 8.46 -20.47
N SER A 123 -22.64 9.66 -20.02
CA SER A 123 -21.89 10.37 -18.97
C SER A 123 -21.89 9.59 -17.65
N PHE A 124 -23.06 9.07 -17.26
CA PHE A 124 -23.23 8.25 -16.05
C PHE A 124 -22.47 6.92 -16.15
N LEU A 125 -22.56 6.23 -17.28
CA LEU A 125 -21.84 4.98 -17.52
C LEU A 125 -20.33 5.21 -17.56
N SER A 126 -19.87 6.34 -18.11
CA SER A 126 -18.45 6.71 -18.13
C SER A 126 -17.92 7.03 -16.73
N GLU A 127 -18.70 7.73 -15.90
CA GLU A 127 -18.36 7.97 -14.49
C GLU A 127 -18.29 6.66 -13.70
N LYS A 128 -19.28 5.78 -13.88
CA LYS A 128 -19.28 4.46 -13.26
C LYS A 128 -18.09 3.62 -13.72
N LEU A 129 -17.74 3.67 -15.00
CA LEU A 129 -16.58 2.99 -15.56
C LEU A 129 -15.27 3.54 -14.98
N GLN A 130 -15.14 4.86 -14.81
CA GLN A 130 -14.00 5.47 -14.11
C GLN A 130 -13.92 5.03 -12.64
N ALA A 131 -15.05 5.00 -11.92
CA ALA A 131 -15.10 4.55 -10.54
C ALA A 131 -14.70 3.06 -10.40
N THR A 132 -15.18 2.20 -11.31
CA THR A 132 -14.79 0.78 -11.37
C THR A 132 -13.33 0.62 -11.76
N GLN A 133 -12.80 1.45 -12.66
CA GLN A 133 -11.36 1.47 -12.98
C GLN A 133 -10.52 1.87 -11.77
N GLN A 134 -10.91 2.90 -11.02
CA GLN A 134 -10.24 3.31 -9.79
C GLN A 134 -10.28 2.19 -8.73
N ARG A 135 -11.43 1.52 -8.54
CA ARG A 135 -11.52 0.34 -7.65
C ARG A 135 -10.66 -0.83 -8.12
N SER A 136 -10.51 -1.05 -9.42
CA SER A 136 -9.59 -2.07 -9.95
C SER A 136 -8.11 -1.68 -9.82
N ALA A 137 -7.81 -0.38 -9.65
CA ALA A 137 -6.47 0.16 -9.39
C ALA A 137 -6.16 0.27 -7.88
N GLN A 138 -7.17 0.25 -7.01
CA GLN A 138 -7.01 0.25 -5.55
C GLN A 138 -6.22 -0.94 -4.98
N PRO A 139 -6.16 -2.15 -5.57
CA PRO A 139 -5.21 -3.18 -5.13
C PRO A 139 -3.74 -2.77 -5.32
N GLN A 140 -3.44 -1.83 -6.23
CA GLN A 140 -2.13 -1.20 -6.39
C GLN A 140 -1.97 0.05 -5.51
N GLU A 141 -3.01 0.85 -5.34
CA GLU A 141 -2.96 2.04 -4.47
C GLU A 141 -3.07 1.71 -2.98
N GLU A 142 -3.69 0.62 -2.56
CA GLU A 142 -3.59 0.13 -1.18
C GLU A 142 -2.20 -0.39 -0.88
N LYS A 143 -1.42 -0.85 -1.87
CA LYS A 143 0.03 -1.05 -1.66
C LYS A 143 0.73 0.30 -1.44
N LYS A 144 0.46 1.33 -2.24
CA LYS A 144 1.04 2.68 -2.03
C LYS A 144 0.51 3.42 -0.78
N ARG A 145 -0.73 3.20 -0.37
CA ARG A 145 -1.41 3.88 0.74
C ARG A 145 -1.27 3.11 2.05
N ARG A 146 -1.10 1.78 2.01
CA ARG A 146 -0.51 1.03 3.12
C ARG A 146 1.00 1.24 3.20
N GLU A 147 1.71 1.66 2.15
CA GLU A 147 3.08 2.18 2.29
C GLU A 147 3.15 3.59 2.89
N ALA A 148 2.07 4.38 2.78
CA ALA A 148 1.96 5.68 3.46
C ALA A 148 1.48 5.56 4.92
N GLY A 149 0.79 4.47 5.29
CA GLY A 149 0.22 4.24 6.63
C GLY A 149 0.90 3.15 7.47
N ALA A 150 1.44 2.10 6.85
CA ALA A 150 2.41 1.23 7.47
C ALA A 150 3.76 1.86 7.17
N ARG A 151 4.26 2.63 8.13
CA ARG A 151 5.65 3.07 8.20
C ARG A 151 6.52 1.96 7.56
N LYS A 152 7.07 2.19 6.36
CA LYS A 152 8.37 1.60 6.03
C LYS A 152 9.14 1.74 7.32
N PRO A 153 9.65 0.68 7.98
CA PRO A 153 10.38 0.86 9.22
C PRO A 153 11.46 1.88 8.88
N GLY A 154 11.23 3.14 9.29
CA GLY A 154 12.06 4.25 8.87
C GLY A 154 13.44 3.82 9.27
N VAL A 155 14.38 3.83 8.33
CA VAL A 155 15.69 3.20 8.48
C VAL A 155 16.22 3.56 9.87
N ARG A 156 16.14 2.59 10.79
CA ARG A 156 16.28 2.79 12.24
C ARG A 156 17.31 1.83 12.76
N GLY A 157 18.27 2.40 13.47
CA GLY A 157 19.32 1.65 14.16
C GLY A 157 19.63 2.29 15.49
N ASN A 158 20.71 1.81 16.09
CA ASN A 158 21.29 2.29 17.31
C ASN A 158 22.76 2.62 17.07
N VAL A 159 23.28 3.55 17.86
CA VAL A 159 24.71 3.85 17.90
C VAL A 159 25.45 2.72 18.63
N LEU A 160 26.39 2.07 17.95
CA LEU A 160 27.27 1.05 18.53
C LEU A 160 28.42 1.67 19.29
N ALA A 161 29.04 2.70 18.71
CA ALA A 161 30.19 3.38 19.27
C ALA A 161 30.21 4.84 18.83
N VAL A 162 30.80 5.70 19.67
CA VAL A 162 31.01 7.12 19.38
C VAL A 162 32.47 7.47 19.58
N ASN A 163 33.03 8.26 18.67
CA ASN A 163 34.34 8.87 18.84
C ASN A 163 34.18 10.39 18.91
N GLN A 164 34.21 10.92 20.14
CA GLN A 164 33.99 12.33 20.40
C GLN A 164 35.13 13.22 19.93
N ALA A 165 36.36 12.70 19.81
CA ALA A 165 37.51 13.48 19.36
C ALA A 165 37.39 13.86 17.87
N TYR A 166 36.75 13.00 17.07
CA TYR A 166 36.58 13.17 15.63
C TYR A 166 35.11 13.37 15.22
N ASN A 167 34.19 13.43 16.18
CA ASN A 167 32.76 13.60 15.96
C ASN A 167 32.15 12.59 14.99
N PHE A 168 32.52 11.31 15.07
CA PHE A 168 31.88 10.25 14.27
C PHE A 168 31.24 9.19 15.15
N VAL A 169 30.23 8.52 14.60
CA VAL A 169 29.51 7.40 15.21
C VAL A 169 29.48 6.20 14.29
N VAL A 170 29.46 5.02 14.89
CA VAL A 170 29.23 3.75 14.19
C VAL A 170 27.83 3.27 14.51
N LEU A 171 27.06 2.91 13.48
CA LEU A 171 25.67 2.48 13.58
C LEU A 171 25.55 0.97 13.31
N ASN A 172 24.60 0.32 13.95
CA ASN A 172 24.24 -1.09 13.68
C ASN A 172 23.36 -1.26 12.42
N LEU A 173 23.54 -0.38 11.44
CA LEU A 173 22.63 -0.19 10.33
C LEU A 173 23.46 0.17 9.09
N GLY A 174 23.19 -0.47 7.97
CA GLY A 174 23.97 -0.30 6.74
C GLY A 174 23.11 -0.43 5.47
N ALA A 175 23.78 -0.74 4.35
CA ALA A 175 23.15 -0.74 3.03
C ALA A 175 22.01 -1.76 2.92
N ARG A 176 22.13 -2.93 3.58
CA ARG A 176 21.08 -3.96 3.58
C ARG A 176 19.80 -3.49 4.26
N GLN A 177 19.89 -2.52 5.15
CA GLN A 177 18.77 -1.93 5.85
C GLN A 177 18.30 -0.61 5.22
N GLY A 178 18.89 -0.22 4.07
CA GLY A 178 18.48 0.95 3.31
C GLY A 178 19.15 2.26 3.73
N VAL A 179 20.31 2.20 4.41
CA VAL A 179 21.12 3.41 4.68
C VAL A 179 21.80 3.85 3.40
N GLU A 180 21.64 5.12 3.06
CA GLU A 180 22.31 5.72 1.91
C GLU A 180 23.51 6.55 2.35
N PRO A 181 24.64 6.54 1.61
CA PRO A 181 25.74 7.46 1.85
C PRO A 181 25.27 8.90 1.65
N ASN A 182 25.81 9.83 2.43
CA ASN A 182 25.43 11.25 2.48
C ASN A 182 24.00 11.54 2.98
N SER A 183 23.27 10.53 3.47
CA SER A 183 21.96 10.76 4.08
C SER A 183 22.06 11.38 5.47
N GLU A 184 21.05 12.17 5.84
CA GLU A 184 20.93 12.73 7.19
C GLU A 184 20.03 11.87 8.06
N MET A 185 20.49 11.58 9.27
CA MET A 185 19.73 10.82 10.26
C MET A 185 19.56 11.62 11.55
N LEU A 186 18.42 11.43 12.18
CA LEU A 186 18.02 12.02 13.45
C LEU A 186 18.44 11.08 14.58
N VAL A 187 19.07 11.63 15.62
CA VAL A 187 19.46 10.91 16.82
C VAL A 187 18.48 11.20 17.94
N LEU A 188 17.90 10.15 18.51
CA LEU A 188 16.92 10.20 19.58
C LEU A 188 17.43 9.48 20.82
N ARG A 189 17.23 10.11 21.97
CA ARG A 189 17.41 9.50 23.29
C ARG A 189 16.07 9.49 24.00
N GLU A 190 15.60 8.30 24.39
CA GLU A 190 14.31 8.11 25.06
C GLU A 190 13.11 8.73 24.29
N GLY A 191 13.19 8.76 22.96
CA GLY A 191 12.16 9.35 22.09
C GLY A 191 12.27 10.88 21.90
N THR A 192 13.23 11.55 22.55
CA THR A 192 13.51 12.97 22.33
C THR A 192 14.64 13.14 21.31
N LEU A 193 14.44 14.00 20.32
CA LEU A 193 15.48 14.36 19.35
C LEU A 193 16.61 15.13 20.04
N ILE A 194 17.82 14.58 20.00
CA ILE A 194 19.01 15.20 20.60
C ILE A 194 19.95 15.81 19.56
N GLY A 195 19.84 15.42 18.28
CA GLY A 195 20.58 16.04 17.18
C GLY A 195 20.51 15.27 15.87
N LYS A 196 21.41 15.60 14.94
CA LYS A 196 21.53 14.98 13.61
C LYS A 196 22.93 14.44 13.37
N ILE A 197 23.00 13.41 12.54
CA ILE A 197 24.24 12.86 11.99
C ILE A 197 24.11 12.78 10.47
N ARG A 198 25.23 12.85 9.74
CA ARG A 198 25.30 12.63 8.30
C ARG A 198 26.10 11.38 8.02
N ILE A 199 25.57 10.47 7.21
CA ILE A 199 26.26 9.23 6.87
C ILE A 199 27.41 9.53 5.90
N SER A 200 28.63 9.15 6.27
CA SER A 200 29.82 9.32 5.43
C SER A 200 30.19 8.04 4.70
N SER A 201 30.05 6.87 5.34
CA SER A 201 30.32 5.57 4.73
C SER A 201 29.29 4.53 5.14
N VAL A 202 28.96 3.64 4.22
CA VAL A 202 27.96 2.58 4.41
C VAL A 202 28.57 1.24 4.07
N GLU A 203 28.58 0.34 5.05
CA GLU A 203 28.90 -1.08 4.92
C GLU A 203 27.61 -1.90 4.75
N PRO A 204 27.67 -3.20 4.38
CA PRO A 204 26.47 -4.02 4.22
C PRO A 204 25.61 -4.14 5.48
N ALA A 205 26.23 -4.12 6.67
CA ALA A 205 25.54 -4.32 7.95
C ALA A 205 25.76 -3.19 8.98
N THR A 206 26.64 -2.24 8.67
CA THR A 206 27.00 -1.11 9.55
C THR A 206 27.16 0.17 8.74
N ALA A 207 27.21 1.32 9.39
CA ALA A 207 27.47 2.59 8.73
C ALA A 207 28.23 3.51 9.68
N ILE A 208 29.00 4.41 9.09
CA ILE A 208 29.73 5.47 9.78
C ILE A 208 29.04 6.78 9.44
N GLY A 209 28.76 7.57 10.47
CA GLY A 209 28.18 8.90 10.32
C GLY A 209 28.91 9.95 11.13
N ASP A 210 29.01 11.15 10.58
CA ASP A 210 29.57 12.32 11.24
C ASP A 210 28.48 13.06 12.01
N ILE A 211 28.79 13.50 13.22
CA ILE A 211 27.88 14.22 14.10
C ILE A 211 27.83 15.68 13.68
N ILE A 212 26.62 16.17 13.41
CA ILE A 212 26.38 17.57 13.11
C ILE A 212 26.28 18.32 14.44
N THR A 213 27.42 18.78 14.95
CA THR A 213 27.51 19.42 16.27
C THR A 213 26.63 20.68 16.41
N SER A 214 26.34 21.37 15.31
CA SER A 214 25.42 22.52 15.27
C SER A 214 23.95 22.16 15.51
N SER A 215 23.59 20.88 15.35
CA SER A 215 22.23 20.37 15.53
C SER A 215 21.98 19.75 16.90
N LEU A 216 23.04 19.57 17.70
CA LEU A 216 22.93 18.96 19.03
C LEU A 216 22.26 19.91 20.03
N ALA A 217 21.46 19.37 20.93
CA ALA A 217 20.93 20.11 22.05
C ALA A 217 22.08 20.63 22.96
N ARG A 218 21.91 21.82 23.56
CA ARG A 218 22.95 22.46 24.39
C ARG A 218 23.40 21.53 25.52
N GLY A 219 24.69 21.20 25.54
CA GLY A 219 25.30 20.34 26.57
C GLY A 219 25.06 18.84 26.38
N VAL A 220 24.45 18.42 25.27
CA VAL A 220 24.15 17.01 24.99
C VAL A 220 25.12 16.45 23.96
N GLN A 221 25.60 15.23 24.20
CA GLN A 221 26.47 14.47 23.29
C GLN A 221 25.82 13.13 22.95
N VAL A 222 26.10 12.64 21.74
CA VAL A 222 25.68 11.31 21.30
C VAL A 222 26.44 10.23 22.07
N GLN A 223 25.74 9.18 22.47
CA GLN A 223 26.26 8.06 23.25
C GLN A 223 25.90 6.72 22.59
N PRO A 224 26.69 5.65 22.85
CA PRO A 224 26.30 4.30 22.50
C PRO A 224 24.92 3.94 23.07
N GLY A 225 24.08 3.33 22.26
CA GLY A 225 22.69 3.01 22.60
C GLY A 225 21.66 4.05 22.18
N ASP A 226 22.07 5.25 21.76
CA ASP A 226 21.15 6.22 21.17
C ASP A 226 20.51 5.67 19.89
N ILE A 227 19.24 6.00 19.69
CA ILE A 227 18.47 5.54 18.53
C ILE A 227 18.71 6.50 17.38
N VAL A 228 18.90 5.98 16.18
CA VAL A 228 19.07 6.76 14.97
C VAL A 228 17.97 6.41 13.99
N VAL A 229 17.30 7.42 13.44
CA VAL A 229 16.22 7.24 12.44
C VAL A 229 16.47 8.12 11.24
N TYR A 230 16.22 7.60 10.05
CA TYR A 230 16.36 8.37 8.82
C TYR A 230 15.37 9.54 8.79
N ALA A 231 15.89 10.74 8.55
CA ALA A 231 15.05 11.89 8.23
C ALA A 231 14.55 11.69 6.80
N GLY A 232 13.32 11.20 6.63
CA GLY A 232 12.69 11.12 5.32
C GLY A 232 12.94 12.41 4.54
N THR A 233 13.39 12.29 3.28
CA THR A 233 13.61 13.44 2.40
C THR A 233 12.33 14.25 2.33
N ASN A 234 12.36 15.45 2.91
CA ASN A 234 11.28 16.41 2.75
C ASN A 234 11.38 16.94 1.31
N SER A 235 10.54 16.42 0.42
CA SER A 235 10.33 16.96 -0.93
C SER A 235 8.84 17.03 -1.19
#